data_AF-A0A6C0EQJ2-F1
#
_entry.id   AF-A0A6C0EQJ2-F1
#
_cell.length_a   1.000
_cell.length_b   1.000
_cell.length_c   1.000
_cell.angle_alpha   90.00
_cell.angle_beta   90.00
_cell.angle_gamma   90.00
#
_symmetry.space_group_name_H-M   'P 1'
#
loop_
_entity.id
_entity.type
_entity.pdbx_description
1 polymer ?
#
loop_
_entity_poly.entity_id
_entity_poly.type
_entity_poly.pdbx_seq_one_letter_code
_entity_poly.pdbx_strand_id
1 'polypeptide(L)'
;MPSFKPKTNKKIKFNKKNSITLDGKHKEFLNDFSKDETVIIPELKLERNELTNSYNNSELTIEQKLDMKDRIDEITKIIKELKLKKKNYFLDNSKYIFDYFENKKNISTGIINSESDSKNKNKILNSFFKITNDESTNNLNQNKNNNIVQKYLTNIDDIFLDVNSFIFQTDICKICNKGELIPIEDEGILICNSCYRSIPYLIENEKPSYKEPPKEVCFYAYKRINHFKEILAQFQGKETTQIPSDVIENIKLQIKKERIELIEITNIKTKEILKKLGYNKYYEHIPFIKDKLGIKPPIMSPELEETLCNLFIELQSPYSKYCPDDRVNFLNYYYTAYKLCELLGEDQYLEHFPMLKDREKRIEQDAIWKKICQELDWEFIATI
;
A
#
# COMPACT_ATOMS: atom_id res chain seq x y z
N MET A 1 5.85 8.76 61.20
CA MET A 1 5.44 7.88 60.08
C MET A 1 5.38 8.71 58.81
N PRO A 2 6.16 8.41 57.76
CA PRO A 2 6.12 9.18 56.52
C PRO A 2 4.87 8.79 55.72
N SER A 3 4.04 9.78 55.42
CA SER A 3 2.83 9.63 54.60
C SER A 3 3.22 9.32 53.14
N PHE A 4 3.12 8.04 52.76
CA PHE A 4 3.22 7.58 51.37
C PHE A 4 2.03 8.16 50.57
N LYS A 5 2.25 9.23 49.80
CA LYS A 5 1.32 9.63 48.73
C LYS A 5 1.73 8.90 47.44
N PRO A 6 0.92 7.96 46.91
CA PRO A 6 1.25 7.32 45.65
C PRO A 6 1.16 8.36 44.52
N LYS A 7 2.27 8.59 43.81
CA LYS A 7 2.25 9.37 42.57
C LYS A 7 1.52 8.55 41.50
N THR A 8 0.37 9.02 41.05
CA THR A 8 -0.38 8.40 39.94
C THR A 8 0.36 8.63 38.63
N ASN A 9 1.21 7.69 38.22
CA ASN A 9 1.83 7.67 36.90
C ASN A 9 0.86 7.19 35.80
N LYS A 10 -0.37 7.70 35.79
CA LYS A 10 -1.24 7.55 34.61
C LYS A 10 -0.76 8.56 33.58
N LYS A 11 0.12 8.14 32.66
CA LYS A 11 0.34 8.86 31.39
C LYS A 11 -1.01 8.92 30.69
N ILE A 12 -1.69 10.06 30.76
CA ILE A 12 -2.89 10.32 29.97
C ILE A 12 -2.44 10.27 28.51
N LYS A 13 -2.74 9.16 27.82
CA LYS A 13 -2.55 9.08 26.37
C LYS A 13 -3.54 10.06 25.75
N PHE A 14 -3.06 11.26 25.44
CA PHE A 14 -3.86 12.33 24.88
C PHE A 14 -3.81 12.22 23.35
N ASN A 15 -4.96 11.96 22.73
CA ASN A 15 -5.05 11.91 21.28
C ASN A 15 -5.08 13.36 20.75
N LYS A 16 -4.00 13.79 20.07
CA LYS A 16 -3.89 15.14 19.47
C LYS A 16 -5.03 15.46 18.50
N LYS A 17 -5.69 14.44 17.93
CA LYS A 17 -6.86 14.62 17.04
C LYS A 17 -8.07 15.23 17.77
N ASN A 18 -8.25 14.93 19.06
CA ASN A 18 -9.41 15.37 19.84
C ASN A 18 -9.25 16.78 20.44
N SER A 19 -8.05 17.38 20.37
CA SER A 19 -7.80 18.75 20.84
C SER A 19 -7.98 19.82 19.77
N ILE A 20 -8.21 19.43 18.53
CA ILE A 20 -8.30 20.34 17.41
C ILE A 20 -9.70 20.96 17.42
N THR A 21 -9.76 22.26 17.69
CA THR A 21 -11.01 23.02 17.67
C THR A 21 -11.21 23.68 16.30
N LEU A 22 -12.48 23.82 15.89
CA LEU A 22 -12.84 24.59 14.70
C LEU A 22 -12.27 26.01 14.76
N ASP A 23 -12.38 26.68 15.91
CA ASP A 23 -11.81 28.01 16.16
C ASP A 23 -10.29 28.05 15.92
N GLY A 24 -9.55 27.07 16.43
CA GLY A 24 -8.10 26.99 16.28
C GLY A 24 -7.69 26.81 14.83
N LYS A 25 -8.28 25.82 14.14
CA LYS A 25 -7.98 25.54 12.73
C LYS A 25 -8.40 26.67 11.80
N HIS A 26 -9.58 27.23 12.01
CA HIS A 26 -10.03 28.36 11.20
C HIS A 26 -9.11 29.57 11.36
N LYS A 27 -8.66 29.85 12.59
CA LYS A 27 -7.71 30.94 12.85
C LYS A 27 -6.33 30.71 12.22
N GLU A 28 -5.85 29.47 12.19
CA GLU A 28 -4.63 29.11 11.45
C GLU A 28 -4.77 29.45 9.96
N PHE A 29 -5.86 29.01 9.31
CA PHE A 29 -6.12 29.34 7.91
C PHE A 29 -6.26 30.85 7.66
N LEU A 30 -6.93 31.59 8.54
CA LEU A 30 -7.04 33.05 8.41
C LEU A 30 -5.68 33.74 8.54
N ASN A 31 -4.84 33.29 9.46
CA ASN A 31 -3.48 33.82 9.61
C ASN A 31 -2.65 33.53 8.35
N ASP A 32 -2.75 32.33 7.79
CA ASP A 32 -2.02 31.98 6.57
C ASP A 32 -2.51 32.82 5.37
N PHE A 33 -3.82 32.96 5.18
CA PHE A 33 -4.34 33.85 4.14
C PHE A 33 -3.95 35.31 4.35
N SER A 34 -3.85 35.77 5.60
CA SER A 34 -3.39 37.14 5.89
C SER A 34 -1.92 37.33 5.52
N LYS A 35 -1.05 36.34 5.77
CA LYS A 35 0.35 36.36 5.35
C LYS A 35 0.46 36.31 3.83
N ASP A 36 -0.34 35.46 3.18
CA ASP A 36 -0.39 35.37 1.73
C ASP A 36 -0.76 36.72 1.09
N GLU A 37 -1.74 37.43 1.65
CA GLU A 37 -2.22 38.71 1.11
C GLU A 37 -1.33 39.92 1.44
N THR A 38 -0.71 39.94 2.63
CA THR A 38 0.04 41.11 3.11
C THR A 38 1.54 41.04 2.81
N VAL A 39 2.10 39.84 2.67
CA VAL A 39 3.55 39.63 2.49
C VAL A 39 3.83 38.97 1.15
N ILE A 40 3.34 37.74 0.94
CA ILE A 40 3.78 36.89 -0.17
C ILE A 40 3.29 37.40 -1.53
N ILE A 41 2.00 37.73 -1.67
CA ILE A 41 1.46 38.26 -2.94
C ILE A 41 2.09 39.62 -3.30
N PRO A 42 2.27 40.57 -2.35
CA PRO A 42 3.01 41.81 -2.61
C PRO A 42 4.47 41.59 -3.04
N GLU A 43 5.22 40.74 -2.34
CA GLU A 43 6.61 40.41 -2.69
C GLU A 43 6.70 39.82 -4.10
N LEU A 44 5.86 38.83 -4.41
CA LEU A 44 5.79 38.22 -5.74
C LEU A 44 5.39 39.22 -6.82
N LYS A 45 4.54 40.21 -6.52
CA LYS A 45 4.19 41.28 -7.45
C LYS A 45 5.35 42.24 -7.69
N LEU A 46 6.15 42.55 -6.66
CA LEU A 46 7.33 43.38 -6.78
C LEU A 46 8.39 42.67 -7.63
N GLU A 47 8.70 41.41 -7.31
CA GLU A 47 9.61 40.55 -8.09
C GLU A 47 9.17 40.48 -9.56
N ARG A 48 7.87 40.26 -9.81
CA ARG A 48 7.32 40.23 -11.16
C ARG A 48 7.49 41.58 -11.89
N ASN A 49 7.28 42.71 -11.20
CA ASN A 49 7.43 44.02 -11.80
C ASN A 49 8.91 44.33 -12.11
N GLU A 50 9.84 43.95 -11.23
CA GLU A 50 11.28 44.07 -11.46
C GLU A 50 11.72 43.23 -12.65
N LEU A 51 11.28 41.97 -12.73
CA LEU A 51 11.55 41.10 -13.87
C LEU A 51 10.94 41.65 -15.17
N THR A 52 9.74 42.22 -15.12
CA THR A 52 9.09 42.84 -16.29
C THR A 52 9.84 44.09 -16.76
N ASN A 53 10.32 44.93 -15.83
CA ASN A 53 11.11 46.11 -16.14
C ASN A 53 12.47 45.73 -16.74
N SER A 54 13.14 44.75 -16.15
CA SER A 54 14.41 44.22 -16.65
C SER A 54 14.24 43.55 -18.02
N TYR A 55 13.12 42.85 -18.27
CA TYR A 55 12.79 42.27 -19.57
C TYR A 55 12.64 43.31 -20.68
N ASN A 56 12.16 44.52 -20.35
CA ASN A 56 11.97 45.63 -21.29
C ASN A 56 13.28 46.40 -21.58
N ASN A 57 14.33 46.23 -20.77
CA ASN A 57 15.63 46.83 -21.02
C ASN A 57 16.40 46.05 -22.10
N SER A 58 16.95 46.79 -23.08
CA SER A 58 17.37 46.28 -24.39
C SER A 58 18.69 45.49 -24.45
N GLU A 59 19.38 45.23 -23.32
CA GLU A 59 20.73 44.64 -23.29
C GLU A 59 20.81 43.17 -22.80
N LEU A 60 19.71 42.42 -22.87
CA LEU A 60 19.68 41.02 -22.41
C LEU A 60 19.86 39.99 -23.55
N THR A 61 20.61 38.91 -23.25
CA THR A 61 20.74 37.75 -24.13
C THR A 61 19.41 37.00 -24.28
N ILE A 62 19.26 36.24 -25.39
CA ILE A 62 18.01 35.53 -25.71
C ILE A 62 17.64 34.50 -24.61
N GLU A 63 18.63 33.82 -24.04
CA GLU A 63 18.44 32.86 -22.94
C GLU A 63 17.90 33.54 -21.68
N GLN A 64 18.51 34.65 -21.26
CA GLN A 64 18.05 35.41 -20.08
C GLN A 64 16.61 35.93 -20.26
N LYS A 65 16.21 36.32 -21.47
CA LYS A 65 14.83 36.74 -21.75
C LYS A 65 13.82 35.60 -21.62
N LEU A 66 14.20 34.37 -21.99
CA LEU A 66 13.36 33.19 -21.85
C LEU A 66 13.21 32.80 -20.37
N ASP A 67 14.31 32.74 -19.63
CA ASP A 67 14.29 32.41 -18.19
C ASP A 67 13.42 33.40 -17.39
N MET A 68 13.54 34.69 -17.70
CA MET A 68 12.74 35.74 -17.05
C MET A 68 11.25 35.62 -17.40
N LYS A 69 10.92 35.23 -18.64
CA LYS A 69 9.53 35.01 -19.05
C LYS A 69 8.93 33.81 -18.32
N ASP A 70 9.66 32.71 -18.24
CA ASP A 70 9.22 31.50 -17.54
C ASP A 70 9.01 31.79 -16.05
N ARG A 71 9.90 32.58 -15.43
CA ARG A 71 9.75 33.01 -14.03
C ARG A 71 8.55 33.92 -13.83
N ILE A 72 8.27 34.85 -14.74
CA ILE A 72 7.06 35.71 -14.67
C ILE A 72 5.78 34.87 -14.75
N ASP A 73 5.76 33.85 -15.62
CA ASP A 73 4.62 32.94 -15.77
C ASP A 73 4.46 32.06 -14.53
N GLU A 74 5.55 31.57 -13.94
CA GLU A 74 5.55 30.83 -12.68
C GLU A 74 4.99 31.66 -11.53
N ILE A 75 5.50 32.89 -11.32
CA ILE A 75 5.01 33.82 -10.30
C ILE A 75 3.51 34.09 -10.50
N THR A 76 3.08 34.26 -11.75
CA THR A 76 1.67 34.51 -12.05
C THR A 76 0.78 33.31 -11.72
N LYS A 77 1.27 32.08 -11.95
CA LYS A 77 0.58 30.84 -11.52
C LYS A 77 0.50 30.76 -10.00
N ILE A 78 1.59 31.00 -9.29
CA ILE A 78 1.63 30.97 -7.81
C ILE A 78 0.63 31.96 -7.22
N ILE A 79 0.59 33.21 -7.71
CA ILE A 79 -0.37 34.22 -7.24
C ILE A 79 -1.82 33.76 -7.49
N LYS A 80 -2.09 33.09 -8.62
CA LYS A 80 -3.42 32.57 -8.95
C LYS A 80 -3.80 31.42 -8.02
N GLU A 81 -2.88 30.51 -7.73
CA GLU A 81 -3.08 29.37 -6.83
C GLU A 81 -3.36 29.81 -5.39
N LEU A 82 -2.61 30.78 -4.85
CA LEU A 82 -2.84 31.32 -3.51
C LEU A 82 -4.24 31.94 -3.38
N LYS A 83 -4.68 32.71 -4.38
CA LYS A 83 -6.03 33.27 -4.43
C LYS A 83 -7.11 32.20 -4.55
N LEU A 84 -6.86 31.16 -5.34
CA LEU A 84 -7.81 30.06 -5.53
C LEU A 84 -7.95 29.23 -4.24
N LYS A 85 -6.84 28.96 -3.54
CA LYS A 85 -6.83 28.26 -2.25
C LYS A 85 -7.71 28.97 -1.21
N LYS A 86 -7.59 30.29 -1.10
CA LYS A 86 -8.47 31.10 -0.24
C LYS A 86 -9.94 30.96 -0.64
N LYS A 87 -10.25 31.07 -1.94
CA LYS A 87 -11.63 30.98 -2.45
C LYS A 87 -12.24 29.61 -2.17
N ASN A 88 -11.55 28.52 -2.49
CA ASN A 88 -12.05 27.16 -2.31
C ASN A 88 -12.32 26.87 -0.82
N TYR A 89 -11.39 27.26 0.06
CA TYR A 89 -11.59 27.12 1.49
C TYR A 89 -12.90 27.75 1.98
N PHE A 90 -13.22 28.98 1.55
CA PHE A 90 -14.47 29.63 1.94
C PHE A 90 -15.70 29.04 1.26
N LEU A 91 -15.60 28.59 0.01
CA LEU A 91 -16.73 27.94 -0.66
C LEU A 91 -17.16 26.67 0.07
N ASP A 92 -16.19 25.84 0.46
CA ASP A 92 -16.47 24.53 1.06
C ASP A 92 -16.84 24.63 2.55
N ASN A 93 -16.32 25.65 3.26
CA ASN A 93 -16.44 25.74 4.71
C ASN A 93 -17.32 26.88 5.24
N SER A 94 -17.69 27.87 4.42
CA SER A 94 -18.44 29.06 4.87
C SER A 94 -19.74 28.71 5.60
N LYS A 95 -20.51 27.76 5.09
CA LYS A 95 -21.76 27.32 5.70
C LYS A 95 -21.55 26.78 7.11
N TYR A 96 -20.59 25.87 7.29
CA TYR A 96 -20.31 25.24 8.58
C TYR A 96 -19.72 26.22 9.59
N ILE A 97 -18.85 27.13 9.13
CA ILE A 97 -18.28 28.20 9.96
C ILE A 97 -19.39 29.15 10.42
N PHE A 98 -20.26 29.58 9.51
CA PHE A 98 -21.37 30.49 9.82
C PHE A 98 -22.33 29.87 10.83
N ASP A 99 -22.80 28.65 10.57
CA ASP A 99 -23.71 27.93 11.47
C ASP A 99 -23.08 27.74 12.86
N TYR A 100 -21.77 27.45 12.93
CA TYR A 100 -21.04 27.31 14.19
C TYR A 100 -21.01 28.61 15.01
N PHE A 101 -20.66 29.73 14.37
CA PHE A 101 -20.58 31.02 15.07
C PHE A 101 -21.95 31.61 15.40
N GLU A 102 -22.98 31.39 14.59
CA GLU A 102 -24.36 31.73 14.94
C GLU A 102 -24.84 30.95 16.16
N ASN A 103 -24.62 29.64 16.20
CA ASN A 103 -24.98 28.82 17.34
C ASN A 103 -24.24 29.26 18.61
N LYS A 104 -22.94 29.57 18.51
CA LYS A 104 -22.14 30.09 19.63
C LYS A 104 -22.64 31.46 20.10
N LYS A 105 -23.03 32.34 19.16
CA LYS A 105 -23.61 33.65 19.47
C LYS A 105 -24.95 33.50 20.19
N ASN A 106 -25.85 32.67 19.68
CA ASN A 106 -27.16 32.40 20.29
C ASN A 106 -27.04 31.84 21.71
N ILE A 107 -26.05 30.96 21.96
CA ILE A 107 -25.72 30.48 23.30
C ILE A 107 -25.25 31.63 24.21
N SER A 108 -24.41 32.53 23.68
CA SER A 108 -23.84 33.65 24.44
C SER A 108 -24.83 34.77 24.75
N THR A 109 -25.75 35.08 23.83
CA THR A 109 -26.74 36.15 23.96
C THR A 109 -28.03 35.71 24.66
N GLY A 110 -28.24 34.40 24.83
CA GLY A 110 -29.42 33.86 25.50
C GLY A 110 -30.72 34.10 24.74
N ILE A 111 -30.65 34.41 23.44
CA ILE A 111 -31.83 34.62 22.60
C ILE A 111 -32.37 33.25 22.21
N ILE A 112 -33.42 32.85 22.92
CA ILE A 112 -34.19 31.63 22.72
C ILE A 112 -35.13 31.86 21.54
N ASN A 113 -34.75 31.43 20.34
CA ASN A 113 -35.68 31.34 19.21
C ASN A 113 -36.46 30.02 19.26
N SER A 114 -37.36 29.90 20.24
CA SER A 114 -38.56 29.03 20.28
C SER A 114 -39.05 28.89 21.74
N GLU A 115 -40.35 29.05 21.96
CA GLU A 115 -41.04 29.15 23.26
C GLU A 115 -40.96 27.90 24.18
N SER A 116 -39.97 27.02 24.04
CA SER A 116 -39.87 25.76 24.80
C SER A 116 -38.57 25.55 25.59
N ASP A 117 -37.71 26.56 25.73
CA ASP A 117 -36.33 26.34 26.21
C ASP A 117 -35.84 27.22 27.38
N SER A 118 -36.75 27.71 28.22
CA SER A 118 -36.42 28.39 29.50
C SER A 118 -35.71 27.48 30.54
N LYS A 119 -35.26 26.27 30.17
CA LYS A 119 -34.64 25.27 31.05
C LYS A 119 -33.12 25.12 30.87
N ASN A 120 -32.44 25.82 29.97
CA ASN A 120 -31.04 25.46 29.62
C ASN A 120 -29.94 25.92 30.60
N LYS A 121 -30.06 27.06 31.31
CA LYS A 121 -29.08 27.43 32.36
C LYS A 121 -29.15 26.52 33.59
N ASN A 122 -30.35 26.05 33.95
CA ASN A 122 -30.55 25.12 35.06
C ASN A 122 -30.20 23.66 34.68
N LYS A 123 -30.14 23.30 33.39
CA LYS A 123 -29.84 21.93 32.93
C LYS A 123 -28.38 21.51 33.08
N ILE A 124 -27.40 22.43 32.93
CA ILE A 124 -25.98 22.09 33.14
C ILE A 124 -25.70 21.82 34.63
N LEU A 125 -26.29 22.63 35.52
CA LEU A 125 -26.24 22.38 36.96
C LEU A 125 -26.98 21.08 37.30
N ASN A 126 -28.17 20.85 36.74
CA ASN A 126 -28.95 19.64 36.99
C ASN A 126 -28.32 18.36 36.43
N SER A 127 -27.54 18.40 35.34
CA SER A 127 -26.79 17.23 34.86
C SER A 127 -25.53 16.98 35.68
N PHE A 128 -24.89 18.04 36.20
CA PHE A 128 -23.79 17.92 37.16
C PHE A 128 -24.26 17.30 38.49
N PHE A 129 -25.49 17.60 38.91
CA PHE A 129 -26.12 17.03 40.12
C PHE A 129 -27.05 15.82 39.86
N LYS A 130 -27.16 15.32 38.62
CA LYS A 130 -28.03 14.20 38.20
C LYS A 130 -29.48 14.26 38.72
N ILE A 131 -30.15 15.40 38.57
CA ILE A 131 -31.45 15.64 39.22
C ILE A 131 -32.66 15.09 38.44
N THR A 132 -32.59 14.80 37.13
CA THR A 132 -33.72 14.20 36.38
C THR A 132 -33.30 13.38 35.14
N ASN A 133 -33.84 12.16 35.02
CA ASN A 133 -33.68 11.22 33.89
C ASN A 133 -34.72 11.47 32.77
N ASP A 134 -34.62 12.57 32.02
CA ASP A 134 -35.37 12.73 30.76
C ASP A 134 -34.38 12.78 29.58
N GLU A 135 -34.08 11.60 29.02
CA GLU A 135 -33.03 11.38 28.01
C GLU A 135 -33.45 11.70 26.57
N SER A 136 -34.71 11.99 26.30
CA SER A 136 -35.24 11.97 24.92
C SER A 136 -35.06 13.27 24.13
N THR A 137 -34.92 14.44 24.77
CA THR A 137 -34.87 15.74 24.06
C THR A 137 -33.48 16.37 23.97
N ASN A 138 -32.55 16.01 24.87
CA ASN A 138 -31.23 16.65 24.94
C ASN A 138 -30.23 16.15 23.87
N ASN A 139 -30.40 14.93 23.34
CA ASN A 139 -29.47 14.33 22.37
C ASN A 139 -29.53 14.98 20.98
N LEU A 140 -30.67 15.52 20.55
CA LEU A 140 -30.84 16.03 19.17
C LEU A 140 -30.04 17.30 18.89
N ASN A 141 -29.96 18.25 19.83
CA ASN A 141 -29.25 19.52 19.62
C ASN A 141 -27.73 19.39 19.84
N GLN A 142 -27.28 18.52 20.75
CA GLN A 142 -25.86 18.20 20.89
C GLN A 142 -25.32 17.47 19.65
N ASN A 143 -26.11 16.55 19.08
CA ASN A 143 -25.74 15.85 17.85
C ASN A 143 -25.63 16.78 16.64
N LYS A 144 -26.47 17.83 16.52
CA LYS A 144 -26.37 18.81 15.43
C LYS A 144 -25.07 19.60 15.46
N ASN A 145 -24.67 20.11 16.63
CA ASN A 145 -23.43 20.88 16.78
C ASN A 145 -22.17 20.02 16.58
N ASN A 146 -22.18 18.78 17.09
CA ASN A 146 -21.08 17.84 16.86
C ASN A 146 -20.94 17.49 15.36
N ASN A 147 -22.06 17.34 14.65
CA ASN A 147 -22.07 17.06 13.21
C ASN A 147 -21.51 18.23 12.37
N ILE A 148 -21.77 19.50 12.76
CA ILE A 148 -21.22 20.67 12.06
C ILE A 148 -19.69 20.71 12.18
N VAL A 149 -19.17 20.51 13.39
CA VAL A 149 -17.72 20.51 13.64
C VAL A 149 -17.05 19.33 12.92
N GLN A 150 -17.65 18.15 12.97
CA GLN A 150 -17.14 16.96 12.29
C GLN A 150 -17.10 17.15 10.77
N LYS A 151 -18.17 17.69 10.17
CA LYS A 151 -18.21 17.99 8.73
C LYS A 151 -17.15 19.00 8.30
N TYR A 152 -16.94 20.05 9.09
CA TYR A 152 -15.87 21.02 8.83
C TYR A 152 -14.48 20.37 8.89
N LEU A 153 -14.21 19.55 9.91
CA LEU A 153 -12.92 18.89 10.06
C LEU A 153 -12.67 17.86 8.95
N THR A 154 -13.70 17.11 8.55
CA THR A 154 -13.66 16.21 7.40
C THR A 154 -13.37 16.94 6.08
N ASN A 155 -13.95 18.12 5.86
CA ASN A 155 -13.67 18.90 4.65
C ASN A 155 -12.22 19.44 4.60
N ILE A 156 -11.54 19.53 5.74
CA ILE A 156 -10.15 19.99 5.81
C ILE A 156 -9.18 18.84 5.62
N ASP A 157 -9.45 17.70 6.25
CA ASP A 157 -8.54 16.56 6.25
C ASP A 157 -9.29 15.24 6.50
N ASP A 158 -9.06 14.27 5.61
CA ASP A 158 -9.62 12.92 5.67
C ASP A 158 -9.21 12.18 6.95
N ILE A 159 -8.14 12.62 7.64
CA ILE A 159 -7.69 12.08 8.92
C ILE A 159 -8.75 12.21 10.03
N PHE A 160 -9.73 13.10 9.87
CA PHE A 160 -10.87 13.30 10.79
C PHE A 160 -12.12 12.51 10.41
N LEU A 161 -12.13 11.76 9.31
CA LEU A 161 -13.19 10.80 8.99
C LEU A 161 -13.15 9.63 9.98
N ASP A 162 -14.16 9.53 10.83
CA ASP A 162 -14.33 8.37 11.70
C ASP A 162 -15.06 7.26 10.94
N VAL A 163 -14.30 6.30 10.40
CA VAL A 163 -14.82 5.12 9.71
C VAL A 163 -15.80 4.35 10.59
N ASN A 164 -15.62 4.37 11.91
CA ASN A 164 -16.52 3.68 12.83
C ASN A 164 -17.94 4.26 12.85
N SER A 165 -18.11 5.53 12.47
CA SER A 165 -19.44 6.16 12.36
C SER A 165 -20.28 5.61 11.20
N PHE A 166 -19.64 4.88 10.27
CA PHE A 166 -20.29 4.22 9.14
C PHE A 166 -20.46 2.70 9.35
N ILE A 167 -20.05 2.17 10.50
CA ILE A 167 -20.27 0.77 10.86
C ILE A 167 -21.69 0.63 11.40
N PHE A 168 -22.56 -0.02 10.63
CA PHE A 168 -23.90 -0.35 11.06
C PHE A 168 -23.91 -1.77 11.62
N GLN A 169 -24.47 -1.96 12.82
CA GLN A 169 -24.77 -3.30 13.31
C GLN A 169 -25.78 -3.96 12.37
N THR A 170 -25.36 -5.03 11.71
CA THR A 170 -26.15 -5.83 10.77
C THR A 170 -26.99 -6.89 11.47
N ASP A 171 -26.67 -7.18 12.73
CA ASP A 171 -27.18 -8.37 13.43
C ASP A 171 -28.54 -8.12 14.08
N ILE A 172 -28.94 -6.85 14.22
CA ILE A 172 -30.17 -6.45 14.90
C ILE A 172 -31.12 -5.78 13.91
N CYS A 173 -32.38 -6.20 13.94
CA CYS A 173 -33.43 -5.61 13.12
C CYS A 173 -33.68 -4.15 13.48
N LYS A 174 -33.37 -3.22 12.56
CA LYS A 174 -33.56 -1.75 12.71
C LYS A 174 -35.00 -1.29 12.97
N ILE A 175 -35.98 -2.17 12.78
CA ILE A 175 -37.41 -1.83 12.86
C ILE A 175 -38.00 -2.20 14.21
N CYS A 176 -37.56 -3.31 14.80
CA CYS A 176 -38.04 -3.74 16.12
C CYS A 176 -36.99 -3.61 17.23
N ASN A 177 -35.71 -3.36 16.88
CA ASN A 177 -34.54 -3.22 17.76
C ASN A 177 -34.39 -4.34 18.80
N LYS A 178 -34.95 -5.53 18.52
CA LYS A 178 -34.98 -6.68 19.42
C LYS A 178 -34.67 -8.00 18.72
N GLY A 179 -35.18 -8.17 17.50
CA GLY A 179 -35.01 -9.41 16.75
C GLY A 179 -33.69 -9.47 15.99
N GLU A 180 -33.19 -10.69 15.86
CA GLU A 180 -32.02 -11.05 15.05
C GLU A 180 -32.43 -11.20 13.58
N LEU A 181 -31.54 -10.79 12.67
CA LEU A 181 -31.74 -10.90 11.22
C LEU A 181 -31.10 -12.19 10.71
N ILE A 182 -31.93 -13.13 10.24
CA ILE A 182 -31.51 -14.43 9.73
C ILE A 182 -31.43 -14.38 8.20
N PRO A 183 -30.27 -14.69 7.59
CA PRO A 183 -30.13 -14.71 6.13
C PRO A 183 -30.77 -15.95 5.50
N ILE A 184 -31.53 -15.72 4.44
CA ILE A 184 -32.00 -16.75 3.50
C ILE A 184 -31.25 -16.52 2.19
N GLU A 185 -30.21 -17.34 1.97
CA GLU A 185 -29.29 -17.19 0.85
C GLU A 185 -29.98 -17.39 -0.51
N ASP A 186 -30.94 -18.32 -0.60
CA ASP A 186 -31.62 -18.64 -1.86
C ASP A 186 -32.51 -17.49 -2.37
N GLU A 187 -33.00 -16.64 -1.47
CA GLU A 187 -33.94 -15.55 -1.79
C GLU A 187 -33.29 -14.16 -1.69
N GLY A 188 -32.05 -14.05 -1.23
CA GLY A 188 -31.37 -12.76 -1.07
C GLY A 188 -32.05 -11.85 -0.05
N ILE A 189 -32.59 -12.42 1.04
CA ILE A 189 -33.31 -11.67 2.06
C ILE A 189 -32.83 -12.02 3.48
N LEU A 190 -32.89 -11.03 4.37
CA LEU A 190 -32.80 -11.20 5.81
C LEU A 190 -34.19 -11.19 6.41
N ILE A 191 -34.55 -12.18 7.22
CA ILE A 191 -35.81 -12.22 7.95
C ILE A 191 -35.56 -11.99 9.44
N CYS A 192 -36.29 -11.05 10.04
CA CYS A 192 -36.26 -10.83 11.48
C CYS A 192 -37.07 -11.92 12.22
N ASN A 193 -36.47 -12.55 13.23
CA ASN A 193 -37.13 -13.58 14.04
C ASN A 193 -38.29 -13.07 14.93
N SER A 194 -38.37 -11.75 15.17
CA SER A 194 -39.34 -11.15 16.10
C SER A 194 -40.47 -10.39 15.41
N CYS A 195 -40.18 -9.71 14.29
CA CYS A 195 -41.19 -8.95 13.54
C CYS A 195 -41.48 -9.52 12.15
N TYR A 196 -40.84 -10.63 11.78
CA TYR A 196 -41.05 -11.39 10.54
C TYR A 196 -40.94 -10.56 9.26
N ARG A 197 -40.28 -9.41 9.33
CA ARG A 197 -40.09 -8.54 8.19
C ARG A 197 -38.86 -8.98 7.42
N SER A 198 -39.02 -9.08 6.10
CA SER A 198 -37.94 -9.31 5.16
C SER A 198 -37.26 -7.99 4.78
N ILE A 199 -35.94 -8.03 4.69
CA ILE A 199 -35.09 -6.93 4.22
C ILE A 199 -34.24 -7.49 3.09
N PRO A 200 -34.19 -6.86 1.90
CA PRO A 200 -33.33 -7.33 0.82
C PRO A 200 -31.86 -7.25 1.26
N TYR A 201 -31.11 -8.32 1.00
CA TYR A 201 -29.72 -8.49 1.37
C TYR A 201 -28.92 -8.89 0.14
N LEU A 202 -27.87 -8.13 -0.15
CA LEU A 202 -26.98 -8.43 -1.25
C LEU A 202 -26.03 -9.55 -0.81
N ILE A 203 -26.15 -10.72 -1.43
CA ILE A 203 -25.23 -11.82 -1.22
C ILE A 203 -24.06 -11.61 -2.18
N GLU A 204 -22.93 -11.16 -1.64
CA GLU A 204 -21.66 -11.20 -2.37
C GLU A 204 -21.18 -12.65 -2.41
N ASN A 205 -21.53 -13.36 -3.48
CA ASN A 205 -20.95 -14.67 -3.76
C ASN A 205 -19.45 -14.49 -4.04
N GLU A 206 -18.59 -14.78 -3.06
CA GLU A 206 -17.13 -14.79 -3.22
C GLU A 206 -16.64 -15.89 -4.19
N LYS A 207 -17.52 -16.83 -4.60
CA LYS A 207 -17.20 -17.81 -5.64
C LYS A 207 -17.37 -17.16 -7.01
N PRO A 208 -16.28 -16.89 -7.77
CA PRO A 208 -16.41 -16.42 -9.14
C PRO A 208 -17.17 -17.48 -9.95
N SER A 209 -18.29 -17.07 -10.55
CA SER A 209 -18.97 -17.87 -11.56
C SER A 209 -17.99 -18.13 -12.69
N TYR A 210 -17.90 -19.37 -13.17
CA TYR A 210 -16.95 -19.84 -14.20
C TYR A 210 -17.00 -19.05 -15.53
N LYS A 211 -17.97 -18.16 -15.69
CA LYS A 211 -18.20 -17.31 -16.88
C LYS A 211 -17.70 -15.87 -16.74
N GLU A 212 -17.36 -15.41 -15.54
CA GLU A 212 -16.79 -14.07 -15.36
C GLU A 212 -15.26 -14.19 -15.36
N PRO A 213 -14.54 -13.45 -16.24
CA PRO A 213 -13.10 -13.35 -16.08
C PRO A 213 -12.83 -12.81 -14.67
N PRO A 214 -11.89 -13.39 -13.91
CA PRO A 214 -11.64 -13.00 -12.54
C PRO A 214 -11.45 -11.49 -12.48
N LYS A 215 -12.20 -10.81 -11.59
CA LYS A 215 -12.01 -9.37 -11.33
C LYS A 215 -10.53 -9.16 -11.05
N GLU A 216 -9.87 -8.43 -11.93
CA GLU A 216 -8.44 -8.15 -11.89
C GLU A 216 -8.12 -7.31 -10.64
N VAL A 217 -8.05 -7.94 -9.47
CA VAL A 217 -6.98 -7.60 -8.54
C VAL A 217 -5.72 -7.85 -9.35
N CYS A 218 -4.93 -6.81 -9.61
CA CYS A 218 -3.74 -6.93 -10.44
C CYS A 218 -2.76 -7.97 -9.82
N PHE A 219 -2.94 -9.25 -10.17
CA PHE A 219 -2.05 -10.36 -9.81
C PHE A 219 -0.71 -10.26 -10.54
N TYR A 220 -0.60 -9.32 -11.48
CA TYR A 220 0.60 -8.97 -12.22
C TYR A 220 1.56 -8.03 -11.47
N ALA A 221 1.41 -7.88 -10.15
CA ALA A 221 2.54 -7.42 -9.36
C ALA A 221 3.66 -8.49 -9.46
N TYR A 222 4.86 -8.10 -9.91
CA TYR A 222 6.03 -8.98 -9.92
C TYR A 222 6.25 -9.55 -8.51
N LYS A 223 5.94 -10.84 -8.33
CA LYS A 223 6.21 -11.56 -7.08
C LYS A 223 7.43 -12.44 -7.28
N ARG A 224 8.45 -12.29 -6.43
CA ARG A 224 9.69 -13.09 -6.45
C ARG A 224 9.43 -14.59 -6.46
N ILE A 225 8.35 -15.04 -5.81
CA ILE A 225 7.91 -16.45 -5.81
C ILE A 225 7.56 -16.98 -7.21
N ASN A 226 7.00 -16.16 -8.10
CA ASN A 226 6.68 -16.59 -9.46
C ASN A 226 7.95 -16.86 -10.24
N HIS A 227 8.94 -15.99 -10.10
CA HIS A 227 10.24 -16.20 -10.73
C HIS A 227 10.97 -17.42 -10.13
N PHE A 228 10.86 -17.66 -8.83
CA PHE A 228 11.39 -18.90 -8.24
C PHE A 228 10.73 -20.16 -8.83
N LYS A 229 9.40 -20.16 -9.01
CA LYS A 229 8.67 -21.24 -9.68
C LYS A 229 9.12 -21.44 -11.13
N GLU A 230 9.34 -20.35 -11.87
CA GLU A 230 9.89 -20.41 -13.23
C GLU A 230 11.29 -21.05 -13.23
N ILE A 231 12.16 -20.70 -12.28
CA ILE A 231 13.50 -21.29 -12.15
C ILE A 231 13.42 -22.80 -11.87
N LEU A 232 12.50 -23.24 -11.01
CA LEU A 232 12.28 -24.68 -10.78
C LEU A 232 11.74 -25.40 -12.03
N ALA A 233 10.85 -24.76 -12.79
CA ALA A 233 10.34 -25.32 -14.05
C ALA A 233 11.42 -25.40 -15.12
N GLN A 234 12.25 -24.35 -15.26
CA GLN A 234 13.40 -24.31 -16.17
C GLN A 234 14.41 -25.41 -15.82
N PHE A 235 14.76 -25.55 -14.53
CA PHE A 235 15.69 -26.58 -14.05
C PHE A 235 15.26 -28.00 -14.44
N GLN A 236 13.96 -28.27 -14.35
CA GLN A 236 13.37 -29.57 -14.67
C GLN A 236 12.96 -29.73 -16.13
N GLY A 237 13.18 -28.71 -16.98
CA GLY A 237 12.72 -28.71 -18.38
C GLY A 237 11.20 -28.79 -18.53
N LYS A 238 10.43 -28.46 -17.48
CA LYS A 238 8.94 -28.42 -17.48
C LYS A 238 8.39 -27.08 -17.96
N GLU A 239 9.23 -26.21 -18.51
CA GLU A 239 8.80 -24.91 -18.99
C GLU A 239 7.90 -24.99 -20.23
N THR A 240 7.04 -24.00 -20.40
CA THR A 240 6.08 -23.92 -21.52
C THR A 240 6.62 -23.17 -22.74
N THR A 241 7.88 -22.72 -22.68
CA THR A 241 8.54 -21.95 -23.73
C THR A 241 8.61 -22.74 -25.04
N GLN A 242 8.08 -22.16 -26.13
CA GLN A 242 8.17 -22.78 -27.45
C GLN A 242 9.49 -22.38 -28.13
N ILE A 243 10.44 -23.31 -28.19
CA ILE A 243 11.66 -23.14 -28.97
C ILE A 243 11.37 -23.57 -30.43
N PRO A 244 11.64 -22.71 -31.44
CA PRO A 244 11.48 -23.06 -32.84
C PRO A 244 12.23 -24.35 -33.21
N SER A 245 11.61 -25.20 -34.03
CA SER A 245 12.20 -26.47 -34.50
C SER A 245 13.57 -26.26 -35.16
N ASP A 246 13.71 -25.20 -35.94
CA ASP A 246 14.93 -24.88 -36.69
C ASP A 246 16.14 -24.69 -35.76
N VAL A 247 15.92 -24.13 -34.56
CA VAL A 247 16.97 -23.94 -33.56
C VAL A 247 17.46 -25.30 -33.06
N ILE A 248 16.53 -26.21 -32.74
CA ILE A 248 16.85 -27.57 -32.28
C ILE A 248 17.56 -28.36 -33.40
N GLU A 249 17.12 -28.21 -34.65
CA GLU A 249 17.78 -28.84 -35.79
C GLU A 249 19.20 -28.31 -36.00
N ASN A 250 19.41 -26.99 -35.92
CA ASN A 250 20.74 -26.39 -36.01
C ASN A 250 21.68 -26.90 -34.90
N ILE A 251 21.17 -27.08 -33.68
CA ILE A 251 21.92 -27.67 -32.57
C ILE A 251 22.28 -29.13 -32.88
N LYS A 252 21.34 -29.94 -33.38
CA LYS A 252 21.58 -31.34 -33.78
C LYS A 252 22.63 -31.43 -34.90
N LEU A 253 22.57 -30.55 -35.89
CA LEU A 253 23.55 -30.48 -36.97
C LEU A 253 24.94 -30.11 -36.44
N GLN A 254 25.02 -29.16 -35.50
CA GLN A 254 26.29 -28.77 -34.89
C GLN A 254 26.90 -29.91 -34.06
N ILE A 255 26.10 -30.63 -33.27
CA ILE A 255 26.52 -31.81 -32.52
C ILE A 255 27.08 -32.88 -33.47
N LYS A 256 26.38 -33.14 -34.60
CA LYS A 256 26.82 -34.09 -35.63
C LYS A 256 28.10 -33.65 -36.32
N LYS A 257 28.26 -32.35 -36.58
CA LYS A 257 29.46 -31.76 -37.20
C LYS A 257 30.69 -31.89 -36.30
N GLU A 258 30.51 -31.66 -35.00
CA GLU A 258 31.57 -31.78 -33.99
C GLU A 258 31.78 -33.22 -33.50
N ARG A 259 30.94 -34.19 -33.95
CA ARG A 259 30.96 -35.61 -33.55
C ARG A 259 30.91 -35.80 -32.03
N ILE A 260 30.11 -34.98 -31.35
CA ILE A 260 29.97 -35.04 -29.89
C ILE A 260 29.07 -36.21 -29.52
N GLU A 261 29.52 -37.06 -28.60
CA GLU A 261 28.72 -38.14 -28.03
C GLU A 261 27.67 -37.61 -27.04
N LEU A 262 26.55 -38.34 -26.88
CA LEU A 262 25.42 -37.89 -26.06
C LEU A 262 25.83 -37.62 -24.59
N ILE A 263 26.80 -38.38 -24.08
CA ILE A 263 27.31 -38.31 -22.70
C ILE A 263 28.07 -36.99 -22.46
N GLU A 264 28.68 -36.42 -23.49
CA GLU A 264 29.44 -35.17 -23.37
C GLU A 264 28.57 -33.91 -23.39
N ILE A 265 27.27 -34.05 -23.67
CA ILE A 265 26.31 -32.93 -23.76
C ILE A 265 25.90 -32.49 -22.34
N THR A 266 26.86 -31.86 -21.68
CA THR A 266 26.66 -31.17 -20.40
C THR A 266 26.03 -29.79 -20.62
N ASN A 267 25.49 -29.17 -19.56
CA ASN A 267 24.92 -27.82 -19.63
C ASN A 267 25.96 -26.80 -20.17
N ILE A 268 27.25 -27.02 -19.86
CA ILE A 268 28.37 -26.19 -20.33
C ILE A 268 28.55 -26.36 -21.84
N LYS A 269 28.65 -27.60 -22.33
CA LYS A 269 28.80 -27.86 -23.78
C LYS A 269 27.59 -27.37 -24.58
N THR A 270 26.37 -27.56 -24.08
CA THR A 270 25.16 -27.02 -24.75
C THR A 270 25.22 -25.49 -24.85
N LYS A 271 25.69 -24.80 -23.80
CA LYS A 271 25.89 -23.34 -23.82
C LYS A 271 26.93 -22.90 -24.85
N GLU A 272 28.03 -23.64 -25.00
CA GLU A 272 29.05 -23.37 -26.01
C GLU A 272 28.52 -23.53 -27.43
N ILE A 273 27.74 -24.58 -27.68
CA ILE A 273 27.07 -24.81 -28.98
C ILE A 273 26.12 -23.66 -29.30
N LEU A 274 25.28 -23.26 -28.34
CA LEU A 274 24.37 -22.12 -28.50
C LEU A 274 25.13 -20.82 -28.77
N LYS A 275 26.27 -20.59 -28.10
CA LYS A 275 27.14 -19.43 -28.35
C LYS A 275 27.71 -19.44 -29.76
N LYS A 276 28.19 -20.59 -30.26
CA LYS A 276 28.72 -20.73 -31.63
C LYS A 276 27.64 -20.45 -32.69
N LEU A 277 26.40 -20.83 -32.43
CA LEU A 277 25.26 -20.60 -33.32
C LEU A 277 24.64 -19.19 -33.19
N GLY A 278 25.10 -18.36 -32.24
CA GLY A 278 24.56 -17.01 -32.01
C GLY A 278 23.22 -16.99 -31.25
N TYR A 279 22.86 -18.08 -30.57
CA TYR A 279 21.57 -18.29 -29.92
C TYR A 279 21.60 -18.00 -28.41
N ASN A 280 22.03 -16.79 -28.04
CA ASN A 280 22.21 -16.38 -26.64
C ASN A 280 20.90 -16.37 -25.84
N LYS A 281 19.77 -16.10 -26.50
CA LYS A 281 18.45 -16.01 -25.86
C LYS A 281 17.94 -17.33 -25.28
N TYR A 282 18.53 -18.47 -25.65
CA TYR A 282 18.10 -19.79 -25.16
C TYR A 282 19.01 -20.38 -24.08
N TYR A 283 19.89 -19.59 -23.46
CA TYR A 283 20.77 -20.07 -22.39
C TYR A 283 20.01 -20.54 -21.15
N GLU A 284 18.87 -19.94 -20.84
CA GLU A 284 18.04 -20.32 -19.70
C GLU A 284 17.27 -21.62 -19.98
N HIS A 285 17.05 -21.92 -21.26
CA HIS A 285 16.29 -23.08 -21.73
C HIS A 285 17.16 -24.31 -22.03
N ILE A 286 18.41 -24.34 -21.53
CA ILE A 286 19.34 -25.45 -21.75
C ILE A 286 18.76 -26.80 -21.27
N PRO A 287 18.14 -26.91 -20.08
CA PRO A 287 17.56 -28.18 -19.63
C PRO A 287 16.46 -28.68 -20.57
N PHE A 288 15.60 -27.78 -21.08
CA PHE A 288 14.56 -28.13 -22.06
C PHE A 288 15.15 -28.57 -23.41
N ILE A 289 16.19 -27.88 -23.90
CA ILE A 289 16.89 -28.29 -25.12
C ILE A 289 17.50 -29.69 -24.96
N LYS A 290 18.11 -29.98 -23.80
CA LYS A 290 18.68 -31.29 -23.50
C LYS A 290 17.62 -32.38 -23.48
N ASP A 291 16.44 -32.11 -22.92
CA ASP A 291 15.30 -33.04 -22.98
C ASP A 291 14.91 -33.36 -24.43
N LYS A 292 14.83 -32.34 -25.30
CA LYS A 292 14.57 -32.52 -26.75
C LYS A 292 15.69 -33.27 -27.51
N LEU A 293 16.90 -33.31 -26.96
CA LEU A 293 18.02 -34.09 -27.48
C LEU A 293 18.04 -35.54 -26.94
N GLY A 294 17.12 -35.89 -26.02
CA GLY A 294 16.99 -37.22 -25.43
C GLY A 294 17.71 -37.39 -24.08
N ILE A 295 18.20 -36.31 -23.48
CA ILE A 295 18.85 -36.32 -22.16
C ILE A 295 17.86 -35.77 -21.14
N LYS A 296 17.32 -36.66 -20.30
CA LYS A 296 16.31 -36.27 -19.31
C LYS A 296 16.91 -35.30 -18.27
N PRO A 297 16.23 -34.18 -17.98
CA PRO A 297 16.61 -33.28 -16.90
C PRO A 297 16.32 -33.93 -15.53
N PRO A 298 16.91 -33.41 -14.44
CA PRO A 298 16.50 -33.79 -13.09
C PRO A 298 15.03 -33.43 -12.87
N ILE A 299 14.26 -34.35 -12.28
CA ILE A 299 12.84 -34.14 -11.97
C ILE A 299 12.67 -34.20 -10.45
N MET A 300 11.97 -33.21 -9.91
CA MET A 300 11.57 -33.13 -8.51
C MET A 300 10.12 -33.63 -8.35
N SER A 301 9.81 -34.19 -7.18
CA SER A 301 8.43 -34.56 -6.84
C SER A 301 7.58 -33.30 -6.61
N PRO A 302 6.25 -33.36 -6.86
CA PRO A 302 5.36 -32.22 -6.58
C PRO A 302 5.41 -31.77 -5.11
N GLU A 303 5.55 -32.72 -4.18
CA GLU A 303 5.65 -32.44 -2.74
C GLU A 303 6.94 -31.65 -2.41
N LEU A 304 8.06 -32.01 -3.05
CA LEU A 304 9.31 -31.29 -2.90
C LEU A 304 9.22 -29.86 -3.49
N GLU A 305 8.61 -29.71 -4.67
CA GLU A 305 8.40 -28.39 -5.29
C GLU A 305 7.56 -27.47 -4.39
N GLU A 306 6.49 -27.99 -3.79
CA GLU A 306 5.65 -27.24 -2.86
C GLU A 306 6.41 -26.85 -1.58
N THR A 307 7.17 -27.79 -1.02
CA THR A 307 8.01 -27.55 0.16
C THR A 307 9.05 -26.46 -0.11
N LEU A 308 9.75 -26.52 -1.25
CA LEU A 308 10.71 -25.51 -1.69
C LEU A 308 10.05 -24.13 -1.87
N CYS A 309 8.83 -24.09 -2.42
CA CYS A 309 8.07 -22.84 -2.55
C CYS A 309 7.70 -22.24 -1.19
N ASN A 310 7.28 -23.07 -0.22
CA ASN A 310 6.93 -22.62 1.12
C ASN A 310 8.15 -22.06 1.86
N LEU A 311 9.28 -22.77 1.82
CA LEU A 311 10.54 -22.28 2.39
C LEU A 311 10.99 -20.97 1.73
N PHE A 312 10.81 -20.83 0.41
CA PHE A 312 11.12 -19.59 -0.29
C PHE A 312 10.22 -18.42 0.17
N ILE A 313 8.95 -18.67 0.50
CA ILE A 313 8.05 -17.64 1.04
C ILE A 313 8.53 -17.19 2.42
N GLU A 314 8.86 -18.13 3.31
CA GLU A 314 9.37 -17.84 4.65
C GLU A 314 10.67 -17.02 4.59
N LEU A 315 11.53 -17.33 3.64
CA LEU A 315 12.82 -16.66 3.46
C LEU A 315 12.71 -15.17 3.06
N GLN A 316 11.63 -14.75 2.40
CA GLN A 316 11.52 -13.37 1.90
C GLN A 316 11.50 -12.32 3.02
N SER A 317 10.93 -12.65 4.19
CA SER A 317 10.86 -11.75 5.34
C SER A 317 12.24 -11.47 5.98
N PRO A 318 13.00 -12.49 6.43
CA PRO A 318 14.34 -12.29 6.97
C PRO A 318 15.32 -11.76 5.93
N TYR A 319 15.18 -12.12 4.65
CA TYR A 319 15.97 -11.49 3.59
C TYR A 319 15.80 -9.97 3.57
N SER A 320 14.55 -9.48 3.64
CA SER A 320 14.26 -8.04 3.60
C SER A 320 14.83 -7.29 4.82
N LYS A 321 15.04 -7.98 5.94
CA LYS A 321 15.61 -7.43 7.18
C LYS A 321 17.14 -7.40 7.17
N TYR A 322 17.78 -8.38 6.53
CA TYR A 322 19.24 -8.51 6.51
C TYR A 322 19.89 -8.10 5.18
N CYS A 323 19.11 -7.67 4.21
CA CYS A 323 19.60 -7.13 2.94
C CYS A 323 20.46 -5.87 3.20
N PRO A 324 21.70 -5.82 2.68
CA PRO A 324 22.53 -4.62 2.74
C PRO A 324 21.88 -3.42 2.03
N ASP A 325 22.09 -2.20 2.54
CA ASP A 325 21.48 -0.96 1.99
C ASP A 325 21.95 -0.64 0.55
N ASP A 326 23.14 -1.12 0.17
CA ASP A 326 23.71 -0.98 -1.17
C ASP A 326 23.17 -2.00 -2.18
N ARG A 327 22.40 -3.01 -1.72
CA ARG A 327 21.88 -4.10 -2.55
C ARG A 327 20.37 -4.02 -2.73
N VAL A 328 19.93 -3.86 -3.99
CA VAL A 328 18.51 -3.83 -4.36
C VAL A 328 17.98 -5.20 -4.81
N ASN A 329 18.85 -6.05 -5.38
CA ASN A 329 18.47 -7.33 -5.97
C ASN A 329 18.46 -8.46 -4.95
N PHE A 330 17.51 -9.39 -5.09
CA PHE A 330 17.40 -10.60 -4.26
C PHE A 330 18.64 -11.52 -4.36
N LEU A 331 18.73 -12.54 -3.51
CA LEU A 331 19.71 -13.64 -3.69
C LEU A 331 19.58 -14.25 -5.08
N ASN A 332 20.67 -14.82 -5.61
CA ASN A 332 20.58 -15.52 -6.87
C ASN A 332 19.62 -16.72 -6.71
N TYR A 333 18.68 -16.89 -7.64
CA TYR A 333 17.63 -17.90 -7.50
C TYR A 333 18.17 -19.34 -7.62
N TYR A 334 19.19 -19.58 -8.44
CA TYR A 334 19.86 -20.89 -8.50
C TYR A 334 20.65 -21.18 -7.21
N TYR A 335 21.30 -20.16 -6.63
CA TYR A 335 21.94 -20.29 -5.31
C TYR A 335 20.90 -20.57 -4.21
N THR A 336 19.76 -19.86 -4.23
CA THR A 336 18.68 -20.05 -3.26
C THR A 336 18.07 -21.45 -3.38
N ALA A 337 17.80 -21.91 -4.61
CA ALA A 337 17.30 -23.27 -4.85
C ALA A 337 18.28 -24.34 -4.36
N TYR A 338 19.58 -24.16 -4.62
CA TYR A 338 20.62 -25.05 -4.10
C TYR A 338 20.61 -25.12 -2.57
N LYS A 339 20.58 -23.97 -1.89
CA LYS A 339 20.59 -23.90 -0.43
C LYS A 339 19.34 -24.50 0.20
N LEU A 340 18.19 -24.33 -0.43
CA LEU A 340 16.96 -24.96 0.02
C LEU A 340 16.99 -26.48 -0.18
N CYS A 341 17.58 -26.99 -1.27
CA CYS A 341 17.77 -28.43 -1.45
C CYS A 341 18.78 -29.00 -0.43
N GLU A 342 19.87 -28.28 -0.17
CA GLU A 342 20.89 -28.66 0.82
C GLU A 342 20.29 -28.73 2.24
N LEU A 343 19.40 -27.79 2.60
CA LEU A 343 18.67 -27.79 3.87
C LEU A 343 17.72 -28.99 4.01
N LEU A 344 17.12 -29.44 2.90
CA LEU A 344 16.23 -30.59 2.87
C LEU A 344 16.97 -31.94 2.77
N GLY A 345 18.30 -31.93 2.61
CA GLY A 345 19.10 -33.14 2.40
C GLY A 345 18.98 -33.75 0.99
N GLU A 346 18.55 -32.94 0.02
CA GLU A 346 18.31 -33.36 -1.37
C GLU A 346 19.58 -33.21 -2.23
N ASP A 347 20.66 -33.87 -1.81
CA ASP A 347 22.02 -33.71 -2.37
C ASP A 347 22.12 -34.08 -3.86
N GLN A 348 21.22 -34.95 -4.32
CA GLN A 348 21.14 -35.43 -5.71
C GLN A 348 20.93 -34.33 -6.75
N TYR A 349 20.37 -33.18 -6.37
CA TYR A 349 20.14 -32.06 -7.29
C TYR A 349 21.29 -31.04 -7.29
N LEU A 350 22.17 -31.06 -6.29
CA LEU A 350 23.18 -30.03 -6.03
C LEU A 350 24.17 -29.88 -7.18
N GLU A 351 24.59 -30.98 -7.80
CA GLU A 351 25.55 -30.98 -8.93
C GLU A 351 24.99 -30.33 -10.21
N HIS A 352 23.66 -30.25 -10.32
CA HIS A 352 22.99 -29.74 -11.51
C HIS A 352 22.75 -28.22 -11.46
N PHE A 353 22.85 -27.59 -10.28
CA PHE A 353 22.63 -26.16 -10.13
C PHE A 353 23.82 -25.33 -10.64
N PRO A 354 23.61 -24.38 -11.57
CA PRO A 354 24.67 -23.53 -12.08
C PRO A 354 25.05 -22.45 -11.05
N MET A 355 26.11 -22.73 -10.28
CA MET A 355 26.66 -21.76 -9.31
C MET A 355 27.32 -20.55 -9.95
N LEU A 356 27.32 -19.43 -9.21
CA LEU A 356 28.03 -18.22 -9.59
C LEU A 356 29.54 -18.47 -9.64
N LYS A 357 30.18 -18.08 -10.75
CA LYS A 357 31.63 -18.23 -10.95
C LYS A 357 32.45 -17.36 -10.00
N ASP A 358 31.94 -16.17 -9.69
CA ASP A 358 32.59 -15.19 -8.85
C ASP A 358 32.58 -15.63 -7.37
N ARG A 359 33.76 -15.67 -6.75
CA ARG A 359 33.92 -16.13 -5.36
C ARG A 359 33.42 -15.09 -4.36
N GLU A 360 33.66 -13.81 -4.61
CA GLU A 360 33.29 -12.74 -3.68
C GLU A 360 31.76 -12.63 -3.56
N LYS A 361 31.07 -12.69 -4.71
CA LYS A 361 29.60 -12.71 -4.74
C LYS A 361 28.96 -13.94 -4.09
N ARG A 362 29.68 -15.07 -4.05
CA ARG A 362 29.23 -16.26 -3.31
C ARG A 362 29.38 -16.06 -1.80
N ILE A 363 30.52 -15.53 -1.35
CA ILE A 363 30.77 -15.22 0.06
C ILE A 363 29.75 -14.21 0.59
N GLU A 364 29.45 -13.17 -0.18
CA GLU A 364 28.44 -12.16 0.20
C GLU A 364 27.05 -12.80 0.37
N GLN A 365 26.65 -13.70 -0.53
CA GLN A 365 25.37 -14.41 -0.42
C GLN A 365 25.35 -15.39 0.74
N ASP A 366 26.44 -16.12 1.00
CA ASP A 366 26.58 -16.98 2.19
C ASP A 366 26.47 -16.18 3.49
N ALA A 367 27.02 -14.96 3.52
CA ALA A 367 26.93 -14.10 4.70
C ALA A 367 25.49 -13.64 4.99
N ILE A 368 24.69 -13.37 3.95
CA ILE A 368 23.26 -13.06 4.08
C ILE A 368 22.49 -14.32 4.47
N TRP A 369 22.74 -15.44 3.79
CA TRP A 369 22.13 -16.74 4.06
C TRP A 369 22.33 -17.16 5.52
N LYS A 370 23.53 -16.99 6.06
CA LYS A 370 23.85 -17.28 7.47
C LYS A 370 22.96 -16.52 8.44
N LYS A 371 22.69 -15.24 8.19
CA LYS A 371 21.81 -14.42 9.05
C LYS A 371 20.35 -14.88 8.93
N ILE A 372 19.91 -15.25 7.74
CA ILE A 372 18.58 -15.80 7.51
C ILE A 372 18.40 -17.11 8.26
N CYS A 373 19.36 -18.04 8.14
CA CYS A 373 19.32 -19.30 8.87
C CYS A 373 19.26 -19.10 10.38
N GLN A 374 20.00 -18.12 10.91
CA GLN A 374 19.96 -17.78 12.34
C GLN A 374 18.61 -17.22 12.82
N GLU A 375 17.85 -16.53 11.97
CA GLU A 375 16.52 -16.00 12.35
C GLU A 375 15.42 -17.06 12.22
N LEU A 376 15.54 -17.95 11.23
CA LEU A 376 14.56 -19.02 10.99
C LEU A 376 14.88 -20.32 11.75
N ASP A 377 15.91 -20.33 12.59
CA ASP A 377 16.43 -21.52 13.28
C ASP A 377 16.76 -22.68 12.31
N TRP A 378 17.23 -22.35 11.10
CA TRP A 378 17.67 -23.32 10.10
C TRP A 378 19.14 -23.69 10.28
N GLU A 379 19.48 -24.93 9.91
CA GLU A 379 20.88 -25.36 9.89
C GLU A 379 21.65 -24.60 8.79
N PHE A 380 22.74 -23.93 9.19
CA PHE A 380 23.62 -23.24 8.26
C PHE A 380 24.75 -24.16 7.81
N ILE A 381 24.69 -24.57 6.54
CA ILE A 381 25.77 -25.31 5.88
C ILE A 381 26.55 -24.32 5.02
N ALA A 382 27.86 -24.20 5.25
CA ALA A 382 28.72 -23.27 4.50
C ALA A 382 29.01 -23.83 3.10
N THR A 383 28.87 -23.01 2.05
CA THR A 383 29.20 -23.44 0.68
C THR A 383 30.69 -23.33 0.35
N ILE A 384 31.45 -22.60 1.19
CA ILE A 384 32.88 -22.28 1.03
C ILE A 384 33.60 -22.39 2.37
#